data_AF-A0AA39C860-F1
#
_entry.id   AF-A0AA39C860-F1
#
_cell.length_a   1.000
_cell.length_b   1.000
_cell.length_c   1.000
_cell.angle_alpha   90.00
_cell.angle_beta   90.00
_cell.angle_gamma   90.00
#
_symmetry.space_group_name_H-M   'P 1'
#
loop_
_entity.id
_entity.type
_entity.pdbx_description
1 polymer ?
#
loop_
_entity_poly.entity_id
_entity_poly.type
_entity_poly.pdbx_seq_one_letter_code
_entity_poly.pdbx_strand_id
1 'polypeptide(L)'
;MALPAESIIQTQRLSVTQNYLMNFGYLPQSDLETGNLRTDDQLREAIRSLQNYGGIPETGEIDEATQKLMKSPRCGVADKIDPRYKRSRHKRFTIHGQPWPYKNLTWRLVPLSTHFS
;
A
#
# COMPACT_ATOMS: atom_id res chain seq x y z
N MET A 1 -14.32 -1.93 -33.57
CA MET A 1 -14.63 -0.82 -32.64
C MET A 1 -13.42 -0.68 -31.71
N ALA A 2 -12.43 0.15 -32.06
CA ALA A 2 -11.24 0.35 -31.24
C ALA A 2 -11.57 1.37 -30.15
N LEU A 3 -11.34 1.01 -28.89
CA LEU A 3 -11.51 1.96 -27.77
C LEU A 3 -10.40 3.05 -27.87
N PRO A 4 -10.72 4.32 -27.59
CA PRO A 4 -9.76 5.41 -27.69
C PRO A 4 -8.59 5.21 -26.72
N ALA A 5 -7.36 5.50 -27.16
CA ALA A 5 -6.14 5.28 -26.38
C ALA A 5 -6.15 5.95 -24.99
N GLU A 6 -6.88 7.06 -24.84
CA GLU A 6 -7.08 7.75 -23.56
C GLU A 6 -7.82 6.90 -22.51
N SER A 7 -8.78 6.06 -22.92
CA SER A 7 -9.48 5.16 -21.98
C SER A 7 -8.61 3.99 -21.53
N ILE A 8 -7.69 3.54 -22.38
CA ILE A 8 -6.71 2.50 -22.04
C ILE A 8 -5.70 3.01 -21.01
N ILE A 9 -5.22 4.25 -21.17
CA ILE A 9 -4.30 4.91 -20.21
C ILE A 9 -5.01 5.14 -18.87
N GLN A 10 -6.27 5.58 -18.88
CA GLN A 10 -7.08 5.74 -17.66
C GLN A 10 -7.21 4.40 -16.91
N THR A 11 -7.47 3.31 -17.65
CA THR A 11 -7.64 1.96 -17.10
C THR A 11 -6.33 1.41 -16.52
N GLN A 12 -5.19 1.62 -17.18
CA GLN A 12 -3.87 1.27 -16.66
C GLN A 12 -3.48 2.09 -15.43
N ARG A 13 -3.78 3.39 -15.42
CA ARG A 13 -3.52 4.26 -14.26
C ARG A 13 -4.36 3.86 -13.07
N LEU A 14 -5.62 3.48 -13.28
CA LEU A 14 -6.50 2.95 -12.25
C LEU A 14 -6.00 1.60 -11.71
N SER A 15 -5.52 0.69 -12.57
CA SER A 15 -5.02 -0.62 -12.13
C SER A 15 -3.72 -0.52 -11.31
N VAL A 16 -2.77 0.35 -11.71
CA VAL A 16 -1.53 0.60 -10.95
C VAL A 16 -1.85 1.23 -9.59
N THR A 17 -2.77 2.19 -9.56
CA THR A 17 -3.18 2.86 -8.32
C THR A 17 -3.85 1.89 -7.35
N GLN A 18 -4.76 1.07 -7.83
CA GLN A 18 -5.43 0.07 -6.99
C GLN A 18 -4.43 -0.94 -6.42
N ASN A 19 -3.50 -1.44 -7.23
CA ASN A 19 -2.45 -2.36 -6.77
C ASN A 19 -1.56 -1.72 -5.69
N TYR A 20 -1.18 -0.46 -5.87
CA TYR A 20 -0.42 0.28 -4.88
C TYR A 20 -1.19 0.38 -3.55
N LEU A 21 -2.44 0.82 -3.61
CA LEU A 21 -3.29 0.99 -2.43
C LEU A 21 -3.53 -0.34 -1.71
N MET A 22 -3.63 -1.46 -2.43
CA MET A 22 -3.70 -2.80 -1.81
C MET A 22 -2.38 -3.20 -1.14
N ASN A 23 -1.25 -3.03 -1.82
CA ASN A 23 0.06 -3.44 -1.31
C ASN A 23 0.43 -2.70 0.00
N PHE A 24 0.03 -1.44 0.13
CA PHE A 24 0.31 -0.63 1.31
C PHE A 24 -0.83 -0.60 2.35
N GLY A 25 -1.88 -1.39 2.17
CA GLY A 25 -2.95 -1.59 3.16
C GLY A 25 -4.02 -0.50 3.19
N TYR A 26 -4.10 0.35 2.18
CA TYR A 26 -5.18 1.34 2.01
C TYR A 26 -6.45 0.72 1.45
N LEU A 27 -6.33 -0.36 0.68
CA LEU A 27 -7.44 -1.18 0.22
C LEU A 27 -7.29 -2.63 0.70
N PRO A 28 -8.39 -3.34 0.98
CA PRO A 28 -8.31 -4.77 1.25
C PRO A 28 -7.85 -5.52 -0.01
N GLN A 29 -7.05 -6.57 0.19
CA GLN A 29 -6.72 -7.49 -0.89
C GLN A 29 -8.00 -8.17 -1.36
N SER A 30 -8.28 -8.08 -2.66
CA SER A 30 -9.35 -8.85 -3.28
C SER A 30 -8.79 -10.20 -3.68
N ASP A 31 -9.36 -11.27 -3.14
CA ASP A 31 -9.15 -12.60 -3.68
C ASP A 31 -9.73 -12.63 -5.10
N LEU A 32 -8.99 -13.16 -6.08
CA LEU A 32 -9.43 -13.29 -7.48
C LEU A 32 -10.79 -14.01 -7.60
N GLU A 33 -11.16 -14.80 -6.59
CA GLU A 33 -12.42 -15.52 -6.48
C GLU A 33 -13.60 -14.63 -6.04
N THR A 34 -13.33 -13.60 -5.24
CA THR A 34 -14.35 -12.66 -4.76
C THR A 34 -14.26 -11.39 -5.60
N GLY A 35 -15.05 -11.36 -6.69
CA GLY A 35 -15.21 -10.20 -7.56
C GLY A 35 -15.79 -8.99 -6.81
N ASN A 36 -14.99 -8.35 -5.95
CA ASN A 36 -15.40 -7.17 -5.21
C ASN A 36 -15.45 -5.98 -6.18
N LEU A 37 -16.67 -5.64 -6.59
CA LEU A 37 -17.01 -4.34 -7.19
C LEU A 37 -16.62 -3.25 -6.17
N ARG A 38 -15.46 -2.63 -6.39
CA ARG A 38 -15.02 -1.48 -5.60
C ARG A 38 -15.79 -0.25 -6.08
N THR A 39 -16.46 0.41 -5.15
CA THR A 39 -17.14 1.69 -5.43
C THR A 39 -16.12 2.81 -5.58
N ASP A 40 -16.41 3.81 -6.40
CA ASP A 40 -15.59 5.01 -6.56
C ASP A 40 -15.27 5.69 -5.21
N ASP A 41 -16.26 5.73 -4.32
CA ASP A 41 -16.12 6.31 -2.97
C ASP A 41 -15.07 5.60 -2.11
N GLN A 42 -15.01 4.27 -2.18
CA GLN A 42 -13.99 3.48 -1.47
C GLN A 42 -12.58 3.78 -1.99
N LEU A 43 -12.44 3.97 -3.30
CA LEU A 43 -11.16 4.33 -3.91
C LEU A 43 -10.73 5.72 -3.47
N ARG A 44 -11.65 6.70 -3.52
CA ARG A 44 -11.39 8.09 -3.08
C ARG A 44 -10.98 8.15 -1.62
N GLU A 45 -11.64 7.39 -0.74
CA GLU A 45 -11.28 7.33 0.67
C GLU A 45 -9.91 6.70 0.92
N ALA A 46 -9.56 5.66 0.15
CA ALA A 46 -8.22 5.07 0.20
C ALA A 46 -7.15 6.06 -0.27
N ILE A 47 -7.44 6.89 -1.28
CA ILE A 47 -6.54 7.94 -1.75
C ILE A 47 -6.35 9.04 -0.68
N ARG A 48 -7.44 9.52 -0.05
CA ARG A 48 -7.33 10.48 1.07
C ARG A 48 -6.47 9.93 2.20
N SER A 49 -6.66 8.66 2.53
CA SER A 49 -5.84 7.97 3.52
C SER A 49 -4.35 7.96 3.18
N LEU A 50 -3.99 7.74 1.91
CA LEU A 50 -2.62 7.81 1.43
C LEU A 50 -2.06 9.24 1.50
N GLN A 51 -2.87 10.22 1.11
CA GLN A 51 -2.50 11.63 1.12
C GLN A 51 -2.22 12.14 2.54
N ASN A 52 -3.10 11.79 3.49
CA ASN A 52 -2.90 12.07 4.90
C ASN A 52 -1.59 11.44 5.43
N TYR A 53 -1.32 10.18 5.09
CA TYR A 53 -0.08 9.51 5.48
C TYR A 53 1.17 10.18 4.88
N GLY A 54 1.08 10.60 3.62
CA GLY A 54 2.14 11.33 2.92
C GLY A 54 2.27 12.80 3.32
N GLY A 55 1.39 13.32 4.18
CA GLY A 55 1.37 14.73 4.59
C GLY A 55 1.05 15.70 3.46
N ILE A 56 0.29 15.27 2.45
CA ILE A 56 -0.16 16.09 1.32
C ILE A 56 -1.68 16.35 1.41
N PRO A 57 -2.23 17.36 0.71
CA PRO A 57 -3.65 17.67 0.77
C PRO A 57 -4.56 16.49 0.41
N GLU A 58 -5.59 16.26 1.22
CA GLU A 58 -6.54 15.14 1.09
C GLU A 58 -7.61 15.40 0.01
N THR A 59 -7.21 15.46 -1.26
CA THR A 59 -8.13 15.68 -2.39
C THR A 59 -8.98 14.45 -2.72
N GLY A 60 -8.50 13.24 -2.38
CA GLY A 60 -9.11 11.98 -2.80
C GLY A 60 -8.92 11.66 -4.28
N GLU A 61 -8.09 12.43 -4.99
CA GLU A 61 -7.78 12.25 -6.41
C GLU A 61 -6.28 12.00 -6.62
N ILE A 62 -5.93 11.34 -7.71
CA ILE A 62 -4.52 11.10 -8.09
C ILE A 62 -3.94 12.32 -8.79
N ASP A 63 -3.78 13.40 -8.03
CA ASP A 63 -3.11 14.63 -8.45
C ASP A 63 -1.60 14.45 -8.64
N GLU A 64 -0.90 15.50 -9.06
CA GLU A 64 0.55 15.43 -9.31
C GLU A 64 1.34 15.12 -8.03
N ALA A 65 0.92 15.70 -6.89
CA ALA A 65 1.52 15.44 -5.59
C ALA A 65 1.39 13.96 -5.19
N THR A 66 0.20 13.37 -5.35
CA THR A 66 -0.05 11.95 -5.05
C THR A 66 0.75 11.03 -5.98
N GLN A 67 0.87 11.37 -7.26
CA GLN A 67 1.70 10.59 -8.19
C GLN A 67 3.18 10.63 -7.80
N LYS A 68 3.69 11.80 -7.41
CA LYS A 68 5.07 11.96 -6.95
C LYS A 68 5.32 11.16 -5.67
N LEU A 69 4.36 11.17 -4.74
CA LEU A 69 4.40 10.38 -3.52
C LEU A 69 4.46 8.87 -3.85
N MET A 70 3.58 8.38 -4.73
CA MET A 70 3.54 6.96 -5.11
C MET A 70 4.82 6.48 -5.82
N LYS A 71 5.49 7.35 -6.58
CA LYS A 71 6.74 7.03 -7.30
C LYS A 71 7.99 7.11 -6.44
N SER A 72 7.89 7.67 -5.24
CA SER A 72 9.06 7.81 -4.36
C SER A 72 9.55 6.44 -3.86
N PRO A 73 10.88 6.19 -3.82
CA PRO A 73 11.43 4.94 -3.32
C PRO A 73 11.08 4.78 -1.83
N ARG A 74 10.56 3.62 -1.45
CA ARG A 74 10.04 3.37 -0.11
C ARG A 74 10.24 1.92 0.35
N CYS A 75 10.05 1.70 1.65
CA CYS A 75 10.00 0.35 2.23
C CYS A 75 8.78 -0.41 1.71
N GLY A 76 8.89 -1.73 1.50
CA GLY A 76 7.78 -2.60 1.09
C GLY A 76 6.82 -3.00 2.21
N VAL A 77 7.01 -2.48 3.43
CA VAL A 77 6.10 -2.73 4.56
C VAL A 77 4.84 -1.88 4.40
N ALA A 78 3.67 -2.47 4.66
CA ALA A 78 2.39 -1.77 4.57
C ALA A 78 2.26 -0.64 5.60
N ASP A 79 1.63 0.46 5.21
CA ASP A 79 1.42 1.64 6.06
C ASP A 79 0.30 1.42 7.08
N LYS A 80 -0.74 0.71 6.65
CA LYS A 80 -1.88 0.34 7.49
C LYS A 80 -1.92 -1.17 7.68
N ILE A 81 -2.07 -1.59 8.94
CA ILE A 81 -2.29 -2.99 9.29
C ILE A 81 -3.69 -3.38 8.84
N ASP A 82 -3.80 -4.43 8.02
CA ASP A 82 -5.09 -4.96 7.56
C ASP A 82 -5.98 -5.27 8.79
N PRO A 83 -7.20 -4.72 8.85
CA PRO A 83 -8.14 -4.94 9.93
C PRO A 83 -8.40 -6.42 10.26
N ARG A 84 -8.29 -7.33 9.29
CA ARG A 84 -8.43 -8.79 9.51
C ARG A 84 -7.39 -9.34 10.49
N TYR A 85 -6.22 -8.71 10.59
CA TYR A 85 -5.17 -9.09 11.55
C TYR A 85 -5.24 -8.29 12.87
N LYS A 86 -6.21 -7.37 13.03
CA LYS A 86 -6.43 -6.65 14.29
C LYS A 86 -7.17 -7.53 15.30
N ARG A 87 -6.49 -8.53 15.84
CA ARG A 87 -6.99 -9.31 16.99
C ARG A 87 -6.83 -8.49 18.27
N SER A 88 -7.90 -7.84 18.72
CA SER A 88 -8.04 -7.14 20.01
C SER A 88 -7.33 -5.78 20.19
N ARG A 89 -7.78 -5.04 21.21
CA ARG A 89 -7.44 -3.64 21.55
C ARG A 89 -5.91 -3.50 21.69
N HIS A 90 -5.27 -2.75 20.80
CA HIS A 90 -3.82 -2.56 20.80
C HIS A 90 -3.38 -1.71 22.00
N LYS A 91 -2.34 -2.15 22.71
CA LYS A 91 -1.55 -1.24 23.58
C LYS A 91 -1.01 -0.13 22.68
N ARG A 92 -1.12 1.12 23.11
CA ARG A 92 -0.75 2.34 22.34
C ARG A 92 0.71 2.38 21.83
N PHE A 93 1.57 1.43 22.22
CA PHE A 93 3.01 1.48 21.97
C PHE A 93 3.66 0.12 21.61
N THR A 94 2.93 -0.83 21.02
CA THR A 94 3.61 -2.00 20.43
C THR A 94 4.11 -1.63 19.02
N ILE A 95 5.24 -0.93 19.00
CA ILE A 95 6.03 -0.58 17.84
C ILE A 95 6.36 -1.91 17.13
N HIS A 96 5.77 -2.15 15.95
CA HIS A 96 6.05 -3.25 15.03
C HIS A 96 6.75 -4.50 15.62
N GLY A 97 5.96 -5.53 15.97
CA GLY A 97 6.46 -6.86 16.33
C GLY A 97 6.29 -7.22 17.81
N GLN A 98 6.49 -8.51 18.12
CA GLN A 98 6.68 -8.94 19.50
C GLN A 98 8.12 -8.59 19.93
N PRO A 99 8.33 -8.08 21.15
CA PRO A 99 9.68 -7.80 21.62
C PRO A 99 10.49 -9.10 21.66
N TRP A 100 11.75 -9.04 21.26
CA TRP A 100 12.66 -10.16 21.42
C TRP A 100 12.77 -10.52 22.91
N PRO A 101 12.61 -11.80 23.29
CA PRO A 101 12.69 -12.22 24.69
C PRO A 101 14.10 -12.07 25.27
N TYR A 102 15.12 -11.94 24.42
CA TYR A 102 16.52 -11.75 24.78
C TYR A 102 17.13 -10.59 24.00
N LYS A 103 18.19 -9.99 24.56
CA LYS A 103 18.87 -8.81 24.00
C LYS A 103 20.08 -9.15 23.14
N ASN A 104 20.65 -10.33 23.29
CA ASN A 104 21.78 -10.83 22.50
C ASN A 104 21.29 -11.42 21.18
N LEU A 105 21.04 -10.55 20.21
CA LEU A 105 20.58 -10.97 18.88
C LEU A 105 21.73 -11.50 18.03
N THR A 106 21.55 -12.67 17.43
CA THR A 106 22.46 -13.25 16.44
C THR A 106 21.89 -13.09 15.04
N TRP A 107 22.72 -12.74 14.06
CA TRP A 107 22.31 -12.57 12.67
C TRP A 107 23.24 -13.39 11.75
N ARG A 108 22.77 -13.66 10.53
CA ARG A 108 23.53 -14.35 9.49
C ARG A 108 23.36 -13.60 8.18
N LEU A 109 24.47 -13.28 7.52
CA LEU A 109 24.43 -12.80 6.15
C LEU A 109 24.10 -13.98 5.22
N VAL A 110 22.97 -13.91 4.54
CA VAL A 110 22.61 -14.86 3.47
C VAL A 110 22.87 -14.14 2.15
N PRO A 111 23.73 -14.67 1.26
CA PRO A 111 23.96 -14.04 -0.04
C PRO A 111 22.66 -14.08 -0.85
N LEU A 112 22.11 -12.89 -1.14
CA LEU A 112 20.85 -12.71 -1.85
C LEU A 112 21.04 -12.20 -3.28
N SER A 113 22.26 -11.79 -3.65
CA SER A 113 22.55 -11.18 -4.94
C SER A 113 23.98 -11.51 -5.39
N THR A 114 24.14 -11.92 -6.65
CA THR A 114 25.44 -12.12 -7.32
C THR A 114 26.01 -10.82 -7.88
N HIS A 115 25.36 -9.69 -7.65
CA HIS A 115 25.64 -8.42 -8.34
C HIS A 115 26.73 -7.57 -7.67
N PHE A 116 27.35 -8.10 -6.61
CA PHE A 116 28.53 -7.52 -5.96
C PHE A 116 29.74 -8.39 -6.28
N SER A 117 30.31 -8.19 -7.47
CA SER A 117 31.60 -8.71 -7.91
C SER A 117 32.42 -7.59 -8.51
#